data_AF-A0A5P2QTG6-F1
#
_entry.id   AF-A0A5P2QTG6-F1
#
_cell.length_a   1.000
_cell.length_b   1.000
_cell.length_c   1.000
_cell.angle_alpha   90.00
_cell.angle_beta   90.00
_cell.angle_gamma   90.00
#
_symmetry.space_group_name_H-M   'P 1'
#
loop_
_entity.id
_entity.type
_entity.pdbx_description
1 polymer ?
#
loop_
_entity_poly.entity_id
_entity_poly.type
_entity_poly.pdbx_seq_one_letter_code
_entity_poly.pdbx_strand_id
1 'polypeptide(L)'
;MNAPTSPLVPDIDPVACRALWCAVLAEHWNLAILPSQYDRWIDVAAARNWFGTSSFHQVCEMAGVDGDDLLRAYQAARAPGAEFRLGLQKQNVQGVTR
;
A
#
# COMPACT_ATOMS: atom_id res chain seq x y z
N MET A 1 21.54 40.41 19.01
CA MET A 1 22.22 39.20 18.48
C MET A 1 21.13 38.27 17.98
N ASN A 2 20.86 38.29 16.68
CA ASN A 2 19.87 37.40 16.07
C ASN A 2 20.61 36.14 15.61
N ALA A 3 20.17 34.97 16.08
CA ALA A 3 20.75 33.70 15.69
C ALA A 3 20.54 33.47 14.19
N PRO A 4 21.51 32.93 13.45
CA PRO A 4 21.31 32.55 12.06
C PRO A 4 20.37 31.35 12.00
N THR A 5 19.15 31.56 11.51
CA THR A 5 18.27 30.49 11.03
C THR A 5 19.00 29.73 9.92
N SER A 6 19.39 28.49 10.19
CA SER A 6 20.06 27.61 9.23
C SER A 6 19.20 27.43 7.97
N PRO A 7 19.71 27.75 6.76
CA PRO A 7 18.93 27.63 5.53
C PRO A 7 19.23 26.28 4.87
N LEU A 8 18.76 25.16 5.43
CA LEU A 8 19.02 23.84 4.83
C LEU A 8 17.87 22.83 4.94
N VAL A 9 16.67 23.22 5.39
CA VAL A 9 15.51 22.32 5.28
C VAL A 9 14.93 22.54 3.89
N PRO A 10 15.04 21.57 2.95
CA PRO A 10 14.30 21.66 1.69
C PRO A 10 12.81 21.82 2.00
N ASP A 11 12.11 22.60 1.20
CA ASP A 11 10.66 22.73 1.28
C ASP A 11 10.02 21.39 0.87
N ILE A 12 9.85 20.51 1.85
CA ILE A 12 9.28 19.18 1.66
C ILE A 12 7.77 19.31 1.77
N ASP A 13 7.07 19.11 0.66
CA ASP A 13 5.62 19.04 0.66
C ASP A 13 5.14 17.77 1.42
N PRO A 14 4.49 17.93 2.59
CA PRO A 14 4.02 16.79 3.38
C PRO A 14 2.89 16.02 2.68
N VAL A 15 2.21 16.62 1.69
CA VAL A 15 1.20 15.94 0.88
C VAL A 15 1.87 15.02 -0.13
N ALA A 16 2.88 15.52 -0.87
CA ALA A 16 3.68 14.70 -1.77
C ALA A 16 4.39 13.54 -1.05
N CYS A 17 4.93 13.76 0.15
CA CYS A 17 5.52 12.68 0.94
C CYS A 17 4.50 11.59 1.30
N ARG A 18 3.32 11.97 1.77
CA ARG A 18 2.25 11.00 2.07
C ARG A 18 1.82 10.23 0.82
N ALA A 19 1.67 10.92 -0.31
CA ALA A 19 1.33 10.30 -1.58
C ALA A 19 2.36 9.26 -2.02
N LEU A 20 3.65 9.54 -1.81
CA LEU A 20 4.72 8.59 -2.09
C LEU A 20 4.58 7.31 -1.23
N TRP A 21 4.35 7.46 0.08
CA TRP A 21 4.19 6.29 0.96
C TRP A 21 2.92 5.49 0.65
N CYS A 22 1.82 6.16 0.28
CA CYS A 22 0.63 5.49 -0.25
C CYS A 22 0.94 4.69 -1.52
N ALA A 23 1.76 5.23 -2.43
CA ALA A 23 2.16 4.51 -3.65
C ALA A 23 3.01 3.27 -3.32
N VAL A 24 3.93 3.36 -2.35
CA VAL A 24 4.72 2.21 -1.88
C VAL A 24 3.84 1.10 -1.32
N LEU A 25 2.84 1.46 -0.50
CA LEU A 25 1.87 0.50 0.04
C LEU A 25 1.05 -0.17 -1.06
N ALA A 26 0.57 0.60 -2.03
CA ALA A 26 -0.21 0.09 -3.15
C ALA A 26 0.60 -0.89 -4.01
N GLU A 27 1.87 -0.57 -4.27
CA GLU A 27 2.76 -1.43 -5.05
C GLU A 27 3.01 -2.77 -4.36
N HIS A 28 3.38 -2.75 -3.08
CA HIS A 28 3.59 -3.98 -2.30
C HIS A 28 2.31 -4.81 -2.17
N TRP A 29 1.16 -4.15 -2.03
CA TRP A 29 -0.14 -4.82 -2.01
C TRP A 29 -0.41 -5.54 -3.32
N ASN A 30 -0.26 -4.85 -4.46
CA ASN A 30 -0.48 -5.43 -5.78
C ASN A 30 0.45 -6.62 -6.02
N LEU A 31 1.74 -6.48 -5.72
CA LEU A 31 2.72 -7.54 -5.88
C LEU A 31 2.39 -8.77 -5.01
N ALA A 32 1.90 -8.55 -3.79
CA ALA A 32 1.58 -9.64 -2.86
C ALA A 32 0.26 -10.38 -3.19
N ILE A 33 -0.77 -9.64 -3.64
CA ILE A 33 -2.14 -10.15 -3.86
C ILE A 33 -2.38 -10.55 -5.32
N LEU A 34 -1.86 -9.78 -6.28
CA LEU A 34 -2.09 -9.94 -7.72
C LEU A 34 -0.75 -10.06 -8.49
N PRO A 35 0.11 -11.05 -8.16
CA PRO A 35 1.36 -11.22 -8.88
C PRO A 35 1.10 -11.53 -10.35
N SER A 36 1.84 -10.85 -11.22
CA SER A 36 1.89 -11.08 -12.66
C SER A 36 2.88 -12.20 -12.99
N GLN A 37 2.73 -12.80 -14.18
CA GLN A 37 3.69 -13.78 -14.70
C GLN A 37 5.09 -13.19 -14.96
N TYR A 38 5.20 -11.87 -15.03
CA TYR A 38 6.47 -11.15 -15.22
C TYR A 38 7.17 -10.82 -13.90
N ASP A 39 6.49 -11.00 -12.77
CA ASP A 39 7.05 -10.69 -11.45
C ASP A 39 7.98 -11.81 -11.01
N ARG A 40 9.12 -11.44 -10.43
CA ARG A 40 10.04 -12.43 -9.89
C ARG A 40 9.45 -13.01 -8.60
N TRP A 41 9.46 -14.33 -8.51
CA TRP A 41 8.93 -15.04 -7.33
C TRP A 41 9.53 -14.57 -6.01
N ILE A 42 10.80 -14.15 -6.02
CA ILE A 42 11.50 -13.64 -4.84
C ILE A 42 10.95 -12.28 -4.39
N ASP A 43 10.57 -11.41 -5.33
CA ASP A 43 10.00 -10.10 -5.02
C ASP A 43 8.57 -10.27 -4.47
N VAL A 44 7.80 -11.20 -5.03
CA VAL A 44 6.47 -11.58 -4.52
C VAL A 44 6.56 -12.16 -3.10
N ALA A 45 7.53 -13.03 -2.84
CA ALA A 45 7.75 -13.59 -1.51
C ALA A 45 8.18 -12.50 -0.51
N ALA A 46 9.06 -11.59 -0.92
CA ALA A 46 9.49 -10.46 -0.10
C ALA A 46 8.31 -9.54 0.25
N ALA A 47 7.49 -9.15 -0.75
CA ALA A 47 6.31 -8.33 -0.51
C ALA A 47 5.31 -9.00 0.44
N ARG A 48 5.11 -10.31 0.29
CA ARG A 48 4.23 -11.08 1.18
C ARG A 48 4.70 -11.12 2.62
N ASN A 49 6.01 -11.26 2.83
CA ASN A 49 6.64 -11.31 4.15
C ASN A 49 6.79 -9.93 4.79
N TRP A 50 6.67 -8.86 4.00
CA TRP A 50 6.77 -7.49 4.50
C TRP A 50 5.55 -7.07 5.33
N PHE A 51 4.35 -7.54 4.97
CA PHE A 51 3.13 -7.27 5.75
C PHE A 51 3.23 -7.84 7.17
N GLY A 52 2.94 -7.00 8.16
CA GLY A 52 3.03 -7.35 9.60
C GLY A 52 4.43 -7.17 10.20
N THR A 53 5.39 -6.63 9.45
CA THR A 53 6.70 -6.25 9.99
C THR A 53 6.67 -4.84 10.59
N SER A 54 7.66 -4.50 11.42
CA SER A 54 7.80 -3.15 11.98
C SER A 54 7.93 -2.07 10.90
N SER A 55 8.60 -2.37 9.78
CA SER A 55 8.77 -1.40 8.69
C SER A 55 7.45 -1.15 7.94
N PHE A 56 6.58 -2.16 7.84
CA PHE A 56 5.23 -1.99 7.32
C PHE A 56 4.42 -0.99 8.17
N HIS A 57 4.43 -1.13 9.50
CA HIS A 57 3.72 -0.19 10.39
C HIS A 57 4.27 1.23 10.28
N GLN A 58 5.60 1.38 10.22
CA GLN A 58 6.22 2.69 10.00
C GLN A 58 5.77 3.34 8.68
N VAL A 59 5.66 2.57 7.60
CA VAL A 59 5.17 3.09 6.32
C VAL A 59 3.68 3.45 6.39
N CYS A 60 2.87 2.69 7.14
CA CYS A 60 1.47 3.03 7.37
C CYS A 60 1.31 4.37 8.10
N GLU A 61 2.11 4.59 9.16
CA GLU A 61 2.15 5.86 9.88
C GLU A 61 2.53 7.02 8.94
N MET A 62 3.56 6.84 8.11
CA MET A 62 4.00 7.87 7.16
C MET A 62 2.98 8.14 6.03
N ALA A 63 2.17 7.15 5.67
CA ALA A 63 1.06 7.30 4.73
C ALA A 63 -0.20 7.89 5.40
N GLY A 64 -0.26 7.92 6.74
CA GLY A 64 -1.44 8.35 7.49
C GLY A 64 -2.58 7.34 7.45
N VAL A 65 -2.25 6.04 7.38
CA VAL A 65 -3.22 4.94 7.38
C VAL A 65 -3.06 4.06 8.62
N ASP A 66 -4.14 3.43 9.06
CA ASP A 66 -4.10 2.47 10.16
C ASP A 66 -3.47 1.15 9.67
N GLY A 67 -2.33 0.80 10.25
CA GLY A 67 -1.58 -0.40 9.86
C GLY A 67 -2.26 -1.70 10.25
N ASP A 68 -3.00 -1.73 11.36
CA ASP A 68 -3.70 -2.94 11.82
C ASP A 68 -4.92 -3.23 10.94
N ASP A 69 -5.68 -2.20 10.57
CA ASP A 69 -6.80 -2.32 9.63
C ASP A 69 -6.32 -2.77 8.24
N LEU A 70 -5.21 -2.20 7.76
CA LEU A 70 -4.64 -2.59 6.47
C LEU A 70 -4.11 -4.02 6.50
N LEU A 71 -3.48 -4.45 7.61
CA LEU A 71 -3.02 -5.83 7.78
C LEU A 71 -4.18 -6.83 7.82
N ARG A 72 -5.28 -6.51 8.50
CA ARG A 72 -6.50 -7.33 8.50
C ARG A 72 -7.09 -7.46 7.10
N ALA A 73 -7.15 -6.36 6.34
CA ALA A 73 -7.60 -6.38 4.96
C ALA A 73 -6.70 -7.27 4.08
N TYR A 74 -5.38 -7.17 4.25
CA TYR A 74 -4.40 -8.01 3.53
C TYR A 74 -4.59 -9.50 3.84
N GLN A 75 -4.73 -9.86 5.12
CA GLN A 75 -4.97 -11.24 5.54
C GLN A 75 -6.28 -11.78 4.96
N ALA A 76 -7.35 -10.97 4.96
CA ALA A 76 -8.63 -11.34 4.37
C ALA A 76 -8.54 -11.54 2.85
N ALA A 77 -7.75 -10.73 2.15
CA ALA A 77 -7.52 -10.86 0.71
C ALA A 77 -6.69 -12.11 0.35
N ARG A 78 -5.82 -12.58 1.26
CA ARG A 78 -5.02 -13.80 1.08
C ARG A 78 -5.69 -15.09 1.52
N ALA A 79 -6.82 -15.01 2.22
CA ALA A 79 -7.52 -16.19 2.68
C ALA A 79 -8.00 -17.04 1.48
N PRO A 80 -7.87 -18.38 1.53
CA PRO A 80 -8.41 -19.25 0.49
C PRO A 80 -9.93 -19.02 0.34
N GLY A 81 -10.42 -18.88 -0.89
CA GLY A 81 -11.82 -18.51 -1.17
C GLY A 81 -12.13 -17.00 -1.20
N ALA A 82 -11.13 -16.12 -1.03
CA ALA A 82 -11.31 -14.67 -1.18
C ALA A 82 -11.57 -14.24 -2.63
N GLU A 83 -11.19 -15.06 -3.61
CA GLU A 83 -11.39 -14.82 -5.05
C GLU A 83 -12.85 -14.56 -5.43
N PHE A 84 -13.80 -15.13 -4.69
CA PHE A 84 -15.24 -14.93 -4.94
C PHE A 84 -15.74 -13.52 -4.60
N ARG A 85 -15.06 -12.80 -3.70
CA ARG A 85 -15.45 -11.44 -3.27
C ARG A 85 -14.83 -10.34 -4.13
N LEU A 86 -13.59 -10.49 -4.58
CA LEU A 86 -12.91 -9.51 -5.44
C LEU A 86 -13.41 -9.57 -6.90
N GLY A 87 -13.86 -10.74 -7.37
CA GLY A 87 -14.45 -10.91 -8.70
C GLY A 87 -15.85 -10.31 -8.86
N LEU A 88 -16.65 -10.24 -7.77
CA LEU A 88 -18.01 -9.69 -7.82
C LEU A 88 -18.03 -8.16 -8.01
N GLN A 89 -16.98 -7.46 -7.60
CA GLN A 89 -16.94 -5.99 -7.67
C GLN A 89 -16.57 -5.47 -9.07
N LYS A 90 -15.89 -6.27 -9.90
CA LYS A 90 -15.54 -5.89 -11.29
C LYS A 90 -16.69 -6.06 -12.30
N GLN A 91 -17.74 -6.82 -11.97
CA GLN A 91 -18.87 -7.03 -12.90
C GLN A 91 -20.02 -6.03 -12.73
N ASN A 92 -20.04 -5.21 -11.68
CA ASN A 92 -21.22 -4.37 -11.39
C ASN A 92 -21.22 -2.99 -12.08
N VAL A 93 -20.29 -2.73 -13.01
CA VAL A 93 -20.17 -1.42 -13.72
C VAL A 93 -20.60 -1.50 -15.20
N GLN A 94 -21.02 -2.65 -15.72
CA GLN A 94 -21.47 -2.78 -17.12
C GLN A 94 -23.00 -2.89 -17.31
N GLY A 95 -23.78 -2.45 -16.32
CA GLY A 95 -25.24 -2.65 -16.29
C GLY A 95 -26.11 -1.40 -16.25
N VAL A 96 -25.70 -0.26 -16.83
CA VAL A 96 -26.64 0.87 -17.04
C VAL A 96 -26.54 1.35 -18.48
N THR A 97 -27.30 0.70 -19.35
CA THR A 97 -27.75 1.26 -20.62
C THR A 97 -29.25 1.12 -20.66
N ARG A 98 -29.96 2.23 -20.50
CA ARG A 98 -31.25 2.44 -21.13
C ARG A 98 -31.48 3.91 -21.37
#